data_AF-A0A7S0L427-F1
#
_entry.id   AF-A0A7S0L427-F1
#
_cell.length_a   1.000
_cell.length_b   1.000
_cell.length_c   1.000
_cell.angle_alpha   90.00
_cell.angle_beta   90.00
_cell.angle_gamma   90.00
#
_symmetry.space_group_name_H-M   'P 1'
#
loop_
_entity.id
_entity.type
_entity.pdbx_description
1 polymer ?
#
loop_
_entity_poly.entity_id
_entity_poly.type
_entity_poly.pdbx_seq_one_letter_code
_entity_poly.pdbx_strand_id
1 'polypeptide(L)'
;EGVPPPEQGSEAWGSWANRADFISLTLPLPERALARDVCCEIIEGWLLIVVASETSVLYEDGVWGGEEVEEAGTAGGPPLLFGRLMQTVRANEMSWSIEQSADGVRELSVEIPKVMDSEDGTYATADCIFDETLSVAGEPCLSPGLSQGTLTMRLPSL
;
A
#
# COMPACT_ATOMS: atom_id res chain seq x y z
N GLU A 1 -5.10 30.06 7.89
CA GLU A 1 -4.07 29.02 8.09
C GLU A 1 -4.73 27.67 7.87
N GLY A 2 -4.15 26.82 7.03
CA GLY A 2 -4.69 25.49 6.74
C GLY A 2 -4.42 24.56 7.92
N VAL A 3 -5.36 23.65 8.21
CA VAL A 3 -5.13 22.57 9.18
C VAL A 3 -4.07 21.65 8.57
N PRO A 4 -2.97 21.34 9.29
CA PRO A 4 -2.00 20.38 8.79
C PRO A 4 -2.67 19.02 8.56
N PRO A 5 -2.23 18.26 7.55
CA PRO A 5 -2.75 16.92 7.34
C PRO A 5 -2.50 16.05 8.58
N PRO A 6 -3.39 15.11 8.87
CA PRO A 6 -3.17 14.21 9.99
C PRO A 6 -1.92 13.35 9.76
N GLU A 7 -1.19 13.07 10.83
CA GLU A 7 -0.03 12.16 10.79
C GLU A 7 -0.43 10.70 10.96
N GLN A 8 -1.70 10.42 11.20
CA GLN A 8 -2.25 9.07 11.36
C GLN A 8 -3.75 9.05 11.07
N GLY A 9 -4.27 7.90 10.68
CA GLY A 9 -5.69 7.70 10.44
C GLY A 9 -6.08 6.24 10.53
N SER A 10 -7.39 6.02 10.70
CA SER A 10 -8.02 4.70 10.67
C SER A 10 -9.27 4.78 9.82
N GLU A 11 -9.44 3.80 8.96
CA GLU A 11 -10.50 3.69 7.94
C GLU A 11 -11.03 2.25 7.93
N ALA A 12 -12.14 2.03 7.20
CA ALA A 12 -12.73 0.69 7.10
C ALA A 12 -11.78 -0.37 6.50
N TRP A 13 -10.79 0.05 5.72
CA TRP A 13 -9.82 -0.82 5.06
C TRP A 13 -8.53 -1.02 5.87
N GLY A 14 -8.34 -0.32 7.00
CA GLY A 14 -7.09 -0.40 7.75
C GLY A 14 -6.72 0.90 8.44
N SER A 15 -5.50 0.96 8.96
CA SER A 15 -4.94 2.15 9.59
C SER A 15 -3.55 2.46 9.08
N TRP A 16 -3.14 3.71 9.28
CA TRP A 16 -1.87 4.22 8.79
C TRP A 16 -1.30 5.26 9.74
N ALA A 17 0.02 5.40 9.73
CA ALA A 17 0.71 6.51 10.35
C ALA A 17 1.92 6.93 9.52
N ASN A 18 2.13 8.24 9.46
CA ASN A 18 3.19 8.93 8.75
C ASN A 18 4.11 9.60 9.79
N ARG A 19 5.11 8.88 10.30
CA ARG A 19 6.06 9.39 11.32
C ARG A 19 7.27 10.04 10.67
N ALA A 20 8.12 10.67 11.47
CA ALA A 20 9.32 11.35 10.95
C ALA A 20 10.28 10.37 10.24
N ASP A 21 10.43 9.17 10.79
CA ASP A 21 11.44 8.17 10.46
C ASP A 21 10.88 6.93 9.73
N PHE A 22 9.58 6.67 9.82
CA PHE A 22 8.92 5.56 9.13
C PHE A 22 7.47 5.86 8.74
N ILE A 23 6.94 5.03 7.85
CA ILE A 23 5.52 4.92 7.54
C ILE A 23 5.05 3.56 8.05
N SER A 24 3.92 3.52 8.76
CA SER A 24 3.29 2.27 9.19
C SER A 24 1.92 2.11 8.55
N LEU A 25 1.62 0.91 8.05
CA LEU A 25 0.32 0.53 7.51
C LEU A 25 -0.15 -0.74 8.20
N THR A 26 -1.43 -0.80 8.56
CA THR A 26 -2.07 -2.00 9.10
C THR A 26 -3.31 -2.30 8.28
N LEU A 27 -3.34 -3.46 7.63
CA LEU A 27 -4.41 -3.86 6.71
C LEU A 27 -5.05 -5.18 7.17
N PRO A 28 -6.38 -5.30 7.26
CA PRO A 28 -7.02 -6.57 7.52
C PRO A 28 -6.80 -7.51 6.33
N LEU A 29 -6.44 -8.75 6.63
CA LEU A 29 -6.25 -9.82 5.66
C LEU A 29 -7.49 -10.73 5.62
N PRO A 30 -7.75 -11.40 4.48
CA PRO A 30 -8.72 -12.48 4.43
C PRO A 30 -8.41 -13.57 5.48
N GLU A 31 -9.44 -14.16 6.10
CA GLU A 31 -9.30 -15.10 7.23
C GLU A 31 -8.31 -16.25 6.98
N ARG A 32 -8.16 -16.67 5.73
CA ARG A 32 -7.31 -17.79 5.31
C ARG A 32 -5.92 -17.39 4.86
N ALA A 33 -5.66 -16.10 4.63
CA ALA A 33 -4.36 -15.65 4.14
C ALA A 33 -3.26 -15.98 5.15
N LEU A 34 -2.19 -16.61 4.65
CA LEU A 34 -0.96 -16.93 5.36
C LEU A 34 0.17 -16.03 4.84
N ALA A 35 1.28 -15.98 5.58
CA ALA A 35 2.43 -15.18 5.18
C ALA A 35 2.97 -15.54 3.79
N ARG A 36 2.90 -16.82 3.39
CA ARG A 36 3.31 -17.27 2.06
C ARG A 36 2.42 -16.73 0.92
N ASP A 37 1.20 -16.32 1.25
CA ASP A 37 0.21 -15.85 0.29
C ASP A 37 0.32 -14.32 0.10
N VAL A 38 1.06 -13.63 0.97
CA VAL A 38 1.22 -12.17 0.92
C VAL A 38 2.53 -11.82 0.25
N CYS A 39 2.47 -10.98 -0.78
CA CYS A 39 3.64 -10.33 -1.36
C CYS A 39 3.53 -8.83 -1.11
N CYS A 40 4.57 -8.27 -0.50
CA CYS A 40 4.69 -6.86 -0.18
C CYS A 40 6.04 -6.37 -0.72
N GLU A 41 6.00 -5.47 -1.69
CA GLU A 41 7.17 -5.01 -2.43
C GLU A 41 7.14 -3.50 -2.65
N ILE A 42 8.33 -2.89 -2.63
CA ILE A 42 8.53 -1.50 -3.07
C ILE A 42 9.49 -1.50 -4.25
N ILE A 43 9.02 -1.03 -5.41
CA ILE A 43 9.79 -0.98 -6.66
C ILE A 43 9.72 0.44 -7.21
N GLU A 44 10.86 1.11 -7.35
CA GLU A 44 10.95 2.47 -7.92
C GLU A 44 10.00 3.49 -7.24
N GLY A 45 9.79 3.36 -5.93
CA GLY A 45 8.89 4.23 -5.15
C GLY A 45 7.41 3.85 -5.22
N TRP A 46 7.05 2.75 -5.86
CA TRP A 46 5.71 2.17 -5.83
C TRP A 46 5.61 1.10 -4.76
N LEU A 47 4.62 1.20 -3.88
CA LEU A 47 4.26 0.14 -2.95
C LEU A 47 3.19 -0.74 -3.57
N LEU A 48 3.42 -2.05 -3.54
CA LEU A 48 2.48 -3.07 -3.99
C LEU A 48 2.29 -4.11 -2.88
N ILE A 49 1.04 -4.35 -2.50
CA ILE A 49 0.64 -5.40 -1.58
C ILE A 49 -0.41 -6.26 -2.28
N VAL A 50 -0.10 -7.54 -2.49
CA VAL A 50 -1.01 -8.52 -3.09
C VAL A 50 -1.18 -9.72 -2.17
N VAL A 51 -2.38 -10.30 -2.20
CA VAL A 51 -2.68 -11.58 -1.55
C VAL A 51 -2.99 -12.59 -2.64
N ALA A 52 -2.07 -13.52 -2.88
CA ALA A 52 -2.29 -14.63 -3.79
C ALA A 52 -3.40 -15.53 -3.23
N SER A 53 -4.42 -15.83 -4.03
CA SER A 53 -5.37 -16.86 -3.65
C SER A 53 -4.80 -18.24 -4.00
N GLU A 54 -5.12 -19.26 -3.18
CA GLU A 54 -4.62 -20.65 -3.29
C GLU A 54 -4.96 -21.36 -4.63
N THR A 55 -5.51 -20.64 -5.62
CA THR A 55 -5.92 -21.18 -6.93
C THR A 55 -5.00 -20.77 -8.09
N SER A 56 -3.83 -20.19 -7.82
CA SER A 56 -2.81 -19.97 -8.86
C SER A 56 -1.70 -21.02 -8.73
N VAL A 57 -1.96 -22.21 -9.28
CA VAL A 57 -0.88 -23.15 -9.61
C VAL A 57 -0.15 -22.55 -10.82
N LEU A 58 0.75 -21.59 -10.57
CA LEU A 58 1.74 -21.21 -11.58
C LEU A 58 2.72 -22.38 -11.64
N TYR A 59 2.74 -23.05 -12.80
CA TYR A 59 3.49 -24.27 -13.15
C TYR A 59 2.83 -25.61 -12.75
N GLU A 60 1.74 -25.97 -13.45
CA GLU A 60 1.54 -27.39 -13.77
C GLU A 60 2.49 -27.80 -14.90
N ASP A 61 3.26 -28.82 -14.60
CA ASP A 61 4.32 -29.44 -15.36
C ASP A 61 3.87 -29.87 -16.79
N GLY A 62 4.54 -29.35 -17.82
CA GLY A 62 4.91 -30.18 -18.98
C GLY A 62 3.93 -30.45 -20.13
N VAL A 63 3.07 -29.53 -20.58
CA VAL A 63 2.32 -29.71 -21.85
C VAL A 63 2.48 -28.54 -22.81
N TRP A 64 3.52 -28.63 -23.66
CA TRP A 64 3.63 -27.81 -24.87
C TRP A 64 2.74 -28.42 -25.95
N GLY A 65 1.48 -27.99 -26.04
CA GLY A 65 0.56 -28.53 -27.03
C GLY A 65 -0.68 -27.68 -27.25
N GLY A 66 -0.54 -26.65 -28.11
CA GLY A 66 -1.64 -26.16 -28.94
C GLY A 66 -2.58 -25.13 -28.31
N GLU A 67 -2.22 -23.86 -28.49
CA GLU A 67 -3.11 -22.79 -28.95
C GLU A 67 -4.51 -22.71 -28.30
N GLU A 68 -4.58 -22.16 -27.10
CA GLU A 68 -5.53 -21.11 -26.74
C GLU A 68 -4.73 -20.09 -25.90
N VAL A 69 -4.67 -18.84 -26.39
CA VAL A 69 -4.16 -17.72 -25.59
C VAL A 69 -5.26 -17.43 -24.57
N GLU A 70 -5.30 -18.20 -23.48
CA GLU A 70 -5.88 -17.68 -22.26
C GLU A 70 -5.09 -16.39 -21.99
N GLU A 71 -5.78 -15.25 -22.01
CA GLU A 71 -5.25 -14.03 -21.43
C GLU A 71 -4.57 -14.43 -20.13
N ALA A 72 -3.37 -13.93 -19.88
CA ALA A 72 -2.70 -14.10 -18.59
C ALA A 72 -3.59 -13.48 -17.51
N GLY A 73 -4.63 -14.21 -17.12
CA GLY A 73 -5.54 -13.89 -16.07
C GLY A 73 -4.69 -13.97 -14.83
N THR A 74 -4.31 -12.81 -14.32
CA THR A 74 -3.79 -12.66 -12.96
C THR A 74 -4.72 -13.44 -12.05
N ALA A 75 -4.31 -14.66 -11.67
CA ALA A 75 -5.05 -15.57 -10.82
C ALA A 75 -5.02 -15.11 -9.34
N GLY A 76 -5.00 -13.80 -9.13
CA GLY A 76 -5.09 -13.09 -7.87
C GLY A 76 -6.01 -11.89 -8.09
N GLY A 77 -6.82 -11.58 -7.09
CA GLY A 77 -7.69 -10.40 -7.15
C GLY A 77 -6.91 -9.09 -7.33
N PRO A 78 -7.59 -7.94 -7.36
CA PRO A 78 -6.91 -6.66 -7.37
C PRO A 78 -5.93 -6.57 -6.18
N PRO A 79 -4.83 -5.80 -6.31
CA PRO A 79 -3.92 -5.60 -5.20
C PRO A 79 -4.67 -5.09 -3.98
N LEU A 80 -4.28 -5.59 -2.81
CA LEU A 80 -4.84 -5.16 -1.54
C LEU A 80 -4.53 -3.67 -1.33
N LEU A 81 -3.32 -3.25 -1.65
CA LEU A 81 -2.90 -1.86 -1.65
C LEU A 81 -1.89 -1.62 -2.77
N PHE A 82 -2.09 -0.56 -3.53
CA PHE A 82 -1.16 -0.14 -4.58
C PHE A 82 -1.13 1.38 -4.67
N GLY A 83 0.06 1.97 -4.71
CA GLY A 83 0.21 3.42 -4.87
C GLY A 83 1.66 3.87 -4.88
N ARG A 84 1.90 5.05 -5.45
CA ARG A 84 3.20 5.70 -5.49
C ARG A 84 3.46 6.49 -4.22
N LEU A 85 4.58 6.21 -3.57
CA LEU A 85 5.05 6.91 -2.39
C LEU A 85 5.52 8.33 -2.75
N MET A 86 5.12 9.30 -1.94
CA MET A 86 5.54 10.70 -2.07
C MET A 86 6.88 10.98 -1.38
N GLN A 87 7.27 10.15 -0.43
CA GLN A 87 8.58 10.24 0.24
C GLN A 87 9.56 9.20 -0.29
N THR A 88 10.85 9.56 -0.26
CA THR A 88 11.94 8.60 -0.48
C THR A 88 12.04 7.65 0.71
N VAL A 89 12.04 6.34 0.43
CA VAL A 89 12.06 5.29 1.45
C VAL A 89 13.22 4.33 1.26
N ARG A 90 13.64 3.67 2.34
CA ARG A 90 14.64 2.61 2.35
C ARG A 90 13.94 1.28 2.09
N ALA A 91 13.58 1.05 0.82
CA ALA A 91 12.82 -0.14 0.39
C ALA A 91 13.41 -1.47 0.88
N ASN A 92 14.74 -1.61 0.87
CA ASN A 92 15.44 -2.81 1.32
C ASN A 92 15.37 -3.05 2.84
N GLU A 93 14.96 -2.05 3.61
CA GLU A 93 14.77 -2.13 5.06
C GLU A 93 13.28 -2.21 5.44
N MET A 94 12.38 -2.27 4.46
CA MET A 94 10.96 -2.50 4.72
C MET A 94 10.77 -3.83 5.44
N SER A 95 9.95 -3.81 6.48
CA SER A 95 9.56 -5.02 7.20
C SER A 95 8.05 -5.15 7.21
N TRP A 96 7.58 -6.40 7.25
CA TRP A 96 6.16 -6.68 7.41
C TRP A 96 5.96 -7.96 8.20
N SER A 97 4.85 -8.02 8.95
CA SER A 97 4.43 -9.15 9.75
C SER A 97 2.93 -9.36 9.62
N ILE A 98 2.48 -10.58 9.88
CA ILE A 98 1.05 -10.87 10.05
C ILE A 98 0.81 -11.12 11.52
N GLU A 99 -0.09 -10.32 12.10
CA GLU A 99 -0.48 -10.41 13.49
C GLU A 99 -1.97 -10.75 13.58
N GLN A 100 -2.37 -11.35 14.70
CA GLN A 100 -3.78 -11.54 14.99
C GLN A 100 -4.18 -10.46 15.99
N SER A 101 -5.12 -9.61 15.60
CA SER A 101 -5.65 -8.56 16.47
C SER A 101 -6.44 -9.17 17.63
N ALA A 102 -6.72 -8.35 18.65
CA ALA A 102 -7.51 -8.76 19.80
C ALA A 102 -8.92 -9.26 19.41
N ASP A 103 -9.45 -8.78 18.29
CA ASP A 103 -10.75 -9.16 17.73
C ASP A 103 -10.69 -10.44 16.88
N GLY A 104 -9.51 -11.09 16.81
CA GLY A 104 -9.30 -12.33 16.08
C GLY A 104 -9.08 -12.16 14.58
N VAL A 105 -9.11 -10.92 14.07
CA VAL A 105 -8.84 -10.58 12.67
C VAL A 105 -7.34 -10.68 12.40
N ARG A 106 -6.95 -11.28 11.28
CA ARG A 106 -5.55 -11.27 10.83
C ARG A 106 -5.25 -9.94 10.17
N GLU A 107 -4.16 -9.31 10.55
CA GLU A 107 -3.75 -8.00 10.07
C GLU A 107 -2.32 -8.08 9.54
N LEU A 108 -2.09 -7.49 8.37
CA LEU A 108 -0.77 -7.24 7.81
C LEU A 108 -0.28 -5.90 8.37
N SER A 109 0.81 -5.95 9.13
CA SER A 109 1.55 -4.78 9.58
C SER A 109 2.74 -4.57 8.66
N VAL A 110 2.84 -3.39 8.04
CA VAL A 110 3.95 -3.00 7.16
C VAL A 110 4.61 -1.76 7.75
N GLU A 111 5.92 -1.80 7.90
CA GLU A 111 6.75 -0.68 8.32
C GLU A 111 7.77 -0.36 7.23
N ILE A 112 7.75 0.89 6.77
CA ILE A 112 8.57 1.38 5.66
C ILE A 112 9.46 2.51 6.20
N PRO A 113 10.77 2.25 6.41
CA PRO A 113 11.67 3.29 6.89
C PRO A 113 11.89 4.37 5.83
N LYS A 114 11.89 5.64 6.26
CA LYS A 114 12.18 6.78 5.38
C LYS A 114 13.69 6.96 5.22
N VAL A 115 14.10 7.57 4.11
CA VAL A 115 15.47 8.10 3.99
C VAL A 115 15.54 9.39 4.80
N MET A 116 16.38 9.39 5.83
CA MET A 116 16.68 10.58 6.61
C MET A 116 17.85 11.30 5.92
N ASP A 117 17.57 12.25 5.04
CA ASP A 117 18.63 13.06 4.45
C ASP A 117 19.25 13.95 5.54
N SER A 118 20.54 13.74 5.79
CA SER A 118 21.28 14.41 6.85
C SER A 118 21.84 15.78 6.41
N GLU A 119 21.80 16.70 7.38
CA GLU A 119 22.54 17.97 7.58
C GLU A 119 21.91 19.33 7.18
N ASP A 120 21.03 19.44 6.18
CA ASP A 120 20.41 20.75 5.83
C ASP A 120 18.99 20.95 6.39
N GLY A 121 18.48 20.00 7.18
CA GLY A 121 17.23 20.13 7.96
C GLY A 121 15.96 20.41 7.16
N THR A 122 16.04 20.40 5.83
CA THR A 122 14.93 20.72 4.94
C THR A 122 14.33 19.40 4.47
N TYR A 123 13.52 18.80 5.33
CA TYR A 123 12.70 17.67 4.93
C TYR A 123 11.82 18.12 3.75
N ALA A 124 11.89 17.42 2.62
CA ALA A 124 10.73 17.33 1.75
C ALA A 124 9.72 16.41 2.45
N THR A 125 9.17 16.86 3.59
CA THR A 125 8.05 16.18 4.23
C THR A 125 6.87 16.34 3.30
N ALA A 126 6.69 15.39 2.39
CA ALA A 126 5.40 15.24 1.78
C ALA A 126 4.39 15.05 2.91
N ASP A 127 3.40 15.94 2.91
CA ASP A 127 2.27 16.01 3.83
C ASP A 127 1.38 14.76 3.81
N CYS A 128 1.65 13.83 2.89
CA CYS A 128 0.91 12.59 2.66
C CYS A 128 1.87 11.46 2.26
N ILE A 129 1.44 10.20 2.44
CA ILE A 129 2.25 9.01 2.12
C ILE A 129 2.26 8.73 0.62
N PHE A 130 1.11 8.86 -0.04
CA PHE A 130 0.89 8.55 -1.45
C PHE A 130 0.49 9.78 -2.25
N ASP A 131 0.72 9.74 -3.56
CA ASP A 131 0.10 10.68 -4.49
C ASP A 131 -1.38 10.30 -4.75
N GLU A 132 -1.94 10.78 -5.85
CA GLU A 132 -3.31 10.47 -6.30
C GLU A 132 -3.49 9.04 -6.84
N THR A 133 -2.44 8.22 -6.88
CA THR A 133 -2.48 6.84 -7.42
C THR A 133 -2.87 5.78 -6.40
N LEU A 134 -3.08 6.16 -5.13
CA LEU A 134 -3.45 5.21 -4.09
C LEU A 134 -4.77 4.50 -4.43
N SER A 135 -4.69 3.18 -4.43
CA SER A 135 -5.81 2.27 -4.57
C SER A 135 -5.78 1.20 -3.48
N VAL A 136 -6.95 0.87 -2.95
CA VAL A 136 -7.15 -0.14 -1.90
C VAL A 136 -8.19 -1.12 -2.39
N ALA A 137 -7.84 -2.40 -2.45
CA ALA A 137 -8.66 -3.45 -3.05
C ALA A 137 -9.16 -3.12 -4.47
N GLY A 138 -8.35 -2.39 -5.25
CA GLY A 138 -8.68 -1.95 -6.61
C GLY A 138 -9.50 -0.66 -6.71
N GLU A 139 -9.96 -0.10 -5.59
CA GLU A 139 -10.73 1.14 -5.58
C GLU A 139 -9.83 2.35 -5.25
N PRO A 140 -9.96 3.48 -5.96
CA PRO A 140 -9.23 4.71 -5.63
C PRO A 140 -9.51 5.15 -4.19
N CYS A 141 -8.46 5.48 -3.44
CA CYS A 141 -8.57 5.92 -2.05
C CYS A 141 -7.95 7.31 -1.89
N LEU A 142 -8.76 8.25 -1.41
CA LEU A 142 -8.31 9.60 -1.06
C LEU A 142 -8.60 9.88 0.42
N SER A 143 -7.63 9.59 1.29
CA SER A 143 -7.70 9.90 2.73
C SER A 143 -6.71 11.01 3.09
N PRO A 144 -7.14 12.05 3.86
CA PRO A 144 -6.25 13.12 4.29
C PRO A 144 -5.02 12.59 5.02
N GLY A 145 -3.82 13.09 4.70
CA GLY A 145 -2.55 12.66 5.31
C GLY A 145 -2.04 11.29 4.85
N LEU A 146 -2.89 10.48 4.22
CA LEU A 146 -2.48 9.25 3.54
C LEU A 146 -2.16 9.49 2.07
N SER A 147 -2.99 10.22 1.34
CA SER A 147 -2.86 10.43 -0.10
C SER A 147 -3.10 11.89 -0.47
N GLN A 148 -2.40 12.39 -1.49
CA GLN A 148 -2.68 13.72 -2.03
C GLN A 148 -3.98 13.69 -2.85
N GLY A 149 -5.05 14.26 -2.30
CA GLY A 149 -6.18 14.67 -3.12
C GLY A 149 -5.84 15.96 -3.84
N THR A 150 -6.04 16.03 -5.15
CA THR A 150 -6.10 17.33 -5.84
C THR A 150 -7.29 18.09 -5.27
N LEU A 151 -7.06 18.97 -4.28
CA LEU A 151 -8.07 19.94 -3.81
C LEU A 151 -8.36 20.91 -4.95
N THR A 152 -9.19 20.50 -5.90
CA THR A 152 -9.78 21.42 -6.88
C THR A 152 -10.93 22.13 -6.18
N MET A 153 -10.60 23.01 -5.23
CA MET A 153 -11.58 23.91 -4.64
C MET A 153 -11.83 25.04 -5.66
N ARG A 154 -12.67 24.79 -6.67
CA ARG A 154 -13.28 25.88 -7.43
C ARG A 154 -14.37 26.50 -6.57
N LEU A 155 -14.00 27.52 -5.81
CA LEU A 155 -14.99 28.48 -5.34
C LEU A 155 -15.60 29.16 -6.57
N PRO A 156 -16.93 29.16 -6.75
CA PRO A 156 -17.54 30.08 -7.69
C PRO A 156 -17.26 31.49 -7.18
N SER A 157 -16.55 32.27 -7.99
CA SER A 157 -16.47 33.72 -7.81
C SER A 157 -17.88 34.30 -7.89
N LEU A 158 -18.37 34.81 -6.77
CA LEU A 158 -19.55 35.68 -6.67
C LEU A 158 -19.12 37.02 -6.06
#